data_AF-A0A9E2RHS2-F1
#
_entry.id   AF-A0A9E2RHS2-F1
#
_cell.length_a   1.000
_cell.length_b   1.000
_cell.length_c   1.000
_cell.angle_alpha   90.00
_cell.angle_beta   90.00
_cell.angle_gamma   90.00
#
_symmetry.space_group_name_H-M   'P 1'
#
loop_
_entity.id
_entity.type
_entity.pdbx_description
1 polymer ?
#
loop_
_entity_poly.entity_id
_entity_poly.type
_entity_poly.pdbx_seq_one_letter_code
_entity_poly.pdbx_strand_id
1 'polypeptide(L)'
;GPSTTKRSMETTTIAKDQQTILIGGLVRDNITLNENKVPLLGDIPLLGWLFRFQSRQTDKLSLLVFLTPTLVRDEADMVELNARKSADLGTLQRENRIEEPTRLKQEVLEKLERPNGAPRPLPNTAEPSAPLQPPVRPE
;
A
#
# COMPACT_ATOMS: atom_id res chain seq x y z
N GLY A 1 -27.01 -6.26 -17.30
CA GLY A 1 -26.51 -5.36 -16.23
C GLY A 1 -25.12 -5.77 -15.80
N PRO A 2 -24.35 -4.94 -15.09
CA PRO A 2 -22.99 -5.29 -14.66
C PRO A 2 -23.00 -6.39 -13.58
N SER A 3 -21.94 -7.19 -13.54
CA SER A 3 -21.71 -8.19 -12.50
C SER A 3 -20.82 -7.61 -11.41
N THR A 4 -21.30 -7.60 -10.16
CA THR A 4 -20.52 -7.19 -8.98
C THR A 4 -20.31 -8.39 -8.07
N THR A 5 -19.06 -8.68 -7.72
CA THR A 5 -18.74 -9.73 -6.75
C THR A 5 -18.73 -9.14 -5.34
N LYS A 6 -19.72 -9.52 -4.52
CA LYS A 6 -19.79 -9.15 -3.10
C LYS A 6 -19.37 -10.35 -2.23
N ARG A 7 -18.54 -10.10 -1.22
CA ARG A 7 -18.17 -11.09 -0.19
C ARG A 7 -18.68 -10.55 1.15
N SER A 8 -19.58 -11.27 1.82
CA SER A 8 -20.15 -10.89 3.13
C SER A 8 -20.07 -12.06 4.10
N MET A 9 -19.77 -11.77 5.37
CA MET A 9 -19.67 -12.74 6.45
C MET A 9 -20.24 -12.11 7.72
N GLU A 10 -21.06 -12.84 8.45
CA GLU A 10 -21.64 -12.43 9.73
C GLU A 10 -21.16 -13.39 10.81
N THR A 11 -20.62 -12.87 11.91
CA THR A 11 -19.98 -13.68 12.94
C THR A 11 -20.08 -13.00 14.30
N THR A 12 -20.42 -13.75 15.35
CA THR A 12 -20.43 -13.29 16.73
C THR A 12 -19.20 -13.83 17.44
N THR A 13 -18.42 -12.95 18.07
CA THR A 13 -17.18 -13.34 18.77
C THR A 13 -17.02 -12.58 20.07
N ILE A 14 -16.32 -13.20 21.03
CA ILE A 14 -15.98 -12.59 22.31
C ILE A 14 -14.51 -12.21 22.25
N ALA A 15 -14.22 -10.92 22.37
CA ALA A 15 -12.87 -10.39 22.30
C ALA A 15 -12.52 -9.66 23.61
N LYS A 16 -11.24 -9.73 24.00
CA LYS A 16 -10.71 -8.91 25.09
C LYS A 16 -10.23 -7.57 24.55
N ASP A 17 -10.26 -6.54 25.39
CA ASP A 17 -9.73 -5.23 25.04
C ASP A 17 -8.29 -5.32 24.52
N GLN A 18 -7.99 -4.60 23.44
CA GLN A 18 -6.70 -4.52 22.77
C GLN A 18 -6.15 -5.86 22.22
N GLN A 19 -6.92 -6.94 22.26
CA GLN A 19 -6.51 -8.23 21.71
C GLN A 19 -6.97 -8.38 20.27
N THR A 20 -6.02 -8.45 19.33
CA THR A 20 -6.31 -8.75 17.93
C THR A 20 -6.79 -10.20 17.79
N ILE A 21 -7.93 -10.38 17.14
CA ILE A 21 -8.52 -11.69 16.84
C ILE A 21 -8.74 -11.86 15.34
N LEU A 22 -8.60 -13.10 14.87
CA LEU A 22 -8.99 -13.50 13.52
C LEU A 22 -10.49 -13.78 13.52
N ILE A 23 -11.27 -12.94 12.84
CA ILE A 23 -12.73 -13.12 12.76
C ILE A 23 -13.08 -14.13 11.67
N GLY A 24 -12.27 -14.20 10.63
CA GLY A 24 -12.39 -15.25 9.63
C GLY A 24 -11.52 -15.01 8.41
N GLY A 25 -11.72 -15.85 7.41
CA GLY A 25 -10.98 -15.83 6.16
C GLY A 25 -11.57 -16.75 5.12
N LEU A 26 -11.18 -16.56 3.87
CA LEU A 26 -11.57 -17.40 2.74
C LEU A 26 -10.30 -17.83 2.01
N VAL A 27 -10.10 -19.14 1.94
CA VAL A 27 -9.14 -19.75 1.02
C VAL A 27 -9.92 -20.36 -0.13
N ARG A 28 -9.61 -19.96 -1.36
CA ARG A 28 -10.21 -20.49 -2.58
C ARG A 28 -9.09 -20.97 -3.49
N ASP A 29 -9.17 -22.23 -3.85
CA ASP A 29 -8.32 -22.84 -4.87
C ASP A 29 -9.21 -23.15 -6.09
N ASN A 30 -8.87 -22.60 -7.25
CA ASN A 30 -9.51 -22.92 -8.52
C ASN A 30 -8.49 -23.62 -9.43
N ILE A 31 -8.77 -24.86 -9.81
CA ILE A 31 -7.93 -25.63 -10.73
C ILE A 31 -8.69 -25.76 -12.05
N THR A 32 -8.16 -25.14 -13.10
CA THR A 32 -8.68 -25.24 -14.46
C THR A 32 -7.74 -26.11 -15.28
N LEU A 33 -8.25 -27.24 -15.79
CA LEU A 33 -7.53 -28.12 -16.71
C LEU A 33 -8.14 -27.96 -18.10
N ASN A 34 -7.34 -27.52 -19.07
CA ASN A 34 -7.74 -27.39 -20.46
C ASN A 34 -6.92 -28.35 -21.31
N GLU A 35 -7.56 -29.34 -21.93
CA GLU A 35 -6.90 -30.31 -22.80
C GLU A 35 -7.40 -30.13 -24.23
N ASN A 36 -6.48 -29.75 -25.12
CA ASN A 36 -6.72 -29.65 -26.56
C ASN A 36 -5.94 -30.76 -27.26
N LYS A 37 -6.59 -31.64 -28.02
CA LYS A 37 -5.91 -32.69 -28.77
C LYS A 37 -6.45 -32.82 -30.18
N VAL A 38 -5.60 -33.25 -31.11
CA VAL A 38 -6.04 -33.59 -32.46
C VAL A 38 -6.77 -34.93 -32.41
N PRO A 39 -8.04 -35.03 -32.88
CA PRO A 39 -8.75 -36.30 -32.93
C PRO A 39 -7.99 -37.32 -33.81
N LEU A 40 -8.06 -38.60 -33.45
CA LEU A 40 -7.30 -39.72 -34.04
C LEU A 40 -5.80 -39.76 -33.66
N LEU A 41 -5.04 -38.69 -33.89
CA LEU A 41 -3.59 -38.65 -33.66
C LEU A 41 -3.22 -38.45 -32.17
N GLY A 42 -4.05 -37.74 -31.42
CA GLY A 42 -3.83 -37.46 -30.00
C GLY A 42 -3.92 -38.69 -29.10
N ASP A 43 -4.60 -39.76 -29.53
CA ASP A 43 -4.84 -40.97 -28.73
C ASP A 43 -3.84 -42.10 -29.00
N ILE A 44 -2.90 -41.90 -29.94
CA ILE A 44 -1.87 -42.90 -30.25
C ILE A 44 -0.94 -43.07 -29.04
N PRO A 45 -0.81 -44.28 -28.46
CA PRO A 45 0.20 -44.54 -27.44
C PRO A 45 1.60 -44.30 -28.04
N LEU A 46 2.53 -43.76 -27.24
CA LEU A 46 3.89 -43.37 -27.65
C LEU A 46 4.01 -42.02 -28.42
N LEU A 47 3.14 -41.74 -29.40
CA LEU A 47 3.25 -40.53 -30.25
C LEU A 47 2.24 -39.42 -29.91
N GLY A 48 1.15 -39.75 -29.23
CA GLY A 48 0.05 -38.83 -28.98
C GLY A 48 0.41 -37.61 -28.13
N TRP A 49 1.55 -37.62 -27.41
CA TRP A 49 2.01 -36.49 -26.60
C TRP A 49 2.38 -35.25 -27.45
N LEU A 50 2.75 -35.44 -28.72
CA LEU A 50 3.18 -34.39 -29.64
C LEU A 50 1.97 -33.66 -30.27
N PHE A 51 0.80 -34.29 -30.20
CA PHE A 51 -0.46 -33.85 -30.81
C PHE A 51 -1.53 -33.49 -29.76
N ARG A 52 -1.14 -33.40 -28.48
CA ARG A 52 -2.00 -32.96 -27.38
C ARG A 52 -1.33 -31.81 -26.64
N PHE A 53 -2.11 -30.80 -26.29
CA PHE A 53 -1.72 -29.64 -25.51
C PHE A 53 -2.58 -29.62 -24.25
N GLN A 54 -1.95 -29.82 -23.11
CA GLN A 54 -2.57 -29.67 -21.80
C GLN A 54 -2.13 -28.33 -21.18
N SER A 55 -3.08 -27.55 -20.70
CA SER A 55 -2.84 -26.37 -19.89
C SER A 55 -3.48 -26.58 -18.53
N ARG A 56 -2.70 -26.38 -17.48
CA ARG A 56 -3.17 -26.45 -16.09
C ARG A 56 -2.98 -25.08 -15.46
N GLN A 57 -4.08 -24.44 -15.12
CA GLN A 57 -4.08 -23.18 -14.37
C GLN A 57 -4.55 -23.45 -12.94
N THR A 58 -3.85 -22.86 -11.98
CA THR A 58 -4.18 -22.95 -10.55
C THR A 58 -4.22 -21.55 -9.97
N ASP A 59 -5.42 -21.09 -9.63
CA ASP A 59 -5.63 -19.78 -9.02
C ASP A 59 -5.92 -19.96 -7.53
N LYS A 60 -5.01 -19.45 -6.69
CA LYS A 60 -5.11 -19.51 -5.24
C LYS A 60 -5.37 -18.12 -4.67
N LEU A 61 -6.47 -17.98 -3.93
CA LEU A 61 -6.90 -16.74 -3.30
C LEU A 61 -7.02 -16.97 -1.80
N SER A 62 -6.29 -16.18 -1.01
CA SER A 62 -6.32 -16.22 0.45
C SER A 62 -6.71 -14.86 1.00
N LEU A 63 -7.79 -14.80 1.77
CA LEU A 63 -8.28 -13.59 2.43
C LEU A 63 -8.37 -13.87 3.93
N LEU A 64 -7.83 -12.96 4.74
CA LEU A 64 -7.88 -13.01 6.21
C LEU A 64 -8.37 -11.66 6.74
N VAL A 65 -9.22 -11.70 7.77
CA VAL A 65 -9.81 -10.51 8.38
C VAL A 65 -9.52 -10.50 9.88
N PHE A 66 -8.78 -9.47 10.31
CA PHE A 66 -8.41 -9.24 11.69
C PHE A 66 -9.22 -8.09 12.28
N LEU A 67 -9.51 -8.16 13.57
CA LEU A 67 -10.13 -7.08 14.32
C LEU A 67 -9.46 -6.95 15.69
N THR A 68 -9.23 -5.71 16.09
CA THR A 68 -8.69 -5.37 17.40
C THR A 68 -9.68 -4.42 18.07
N PRO A 69 -10.41 -4.85 19.11
CA PRO A 69 -11.33 -3.97 19.82
C PRO A 69 -10.53 -3.04 20.73
N THR A 70 -11.10 -1.87 21.00
CA THR A 70 -10.53 -0.90 21.95
C THR A 70 -11.64 -0.33 22.81
N LEU A 71 -11.50 -0.46 24.12
CA LEU A 71 -12.43 0.03 25.12
C LEU A 71 -12.06 1.45 25.54
N VAL A 72 -12.99 2.38 25.40
CA VAL A 72 -12.85 3.78 25.79
C VAL A 72 -13.78 4.02 26.97
N ARG A 73 -13.24 4.42 28.13
CA ARG A 73 -14.04 4.61 29.35
C ARG A 73 -14.24 6.07 29.69
N ASP A 74 -13.26 6.90 29.42
CA ASP A 74 -13.28 8.32 29.75
C ASP A 74 -12.79 9.21 28.60
N GLU A 75 -12.87 10.52 28.80
CA GLU A 75 -12.42 11.50 27.80
C GLU A 75 -10.89 11.49 27.64
N ALA A 76 -10.14 11.10 28.68
CA ALA A 76 -8.70 10.99 28.62
C ALA A 76 -8.26 9.88 27.65
N ASP A 77 -8.91 8.72 27.71
CA ASP A 77 -8.71 7.59 26.79
C ASP A 77 -8.94 8.03 25.32
N MET A 78 -9.98 8.83 25.06
CA MET A 78 -10.26 9.34 23.71
C MET A 78 -9.16 10.25 23.18
N VAL A 79 -8.68 11.17 24.02
CA VAL A 79 -7.60 12.10 23.63
C VAL A 79 -6.33 11.31 23.33
N GLU A 80 -6.00 10.33 24.16
CA GLU A 80 -4.83 9.47 23.95
C GLU A 80 -4.96 8.63 22.66
N LEU A 81 -6.12 8.02 22.41
CA LEU A 81 -6.36 7.23 21.20
C LEU A 81 -6.27 8.07 19.93
N ASN A 82 -6.83 9.28 19.95
CA ASN A 82 -6.76 10.20 18.82
C ASN A 82 -5.33 10.69 18.58
N ALA A 83 -4.58 10.99 19.64
CA ALA A 83 -3.17 11.37 19.55
C ALA A 83 -2.31 10.23 18.97
N ARG A 84 -2.49 9.00 19.47
CA ARG A 84 -1.80 7.81 18.93
C ARG A 84 -2.16 7.56 17.47
N LYS A 85 -3.44 7.62 17.13
CA LYS A 85 -3.91 7.36 15.76
C LYS A 85 -3.44 8.43 14.76
N SER A 86 -3.44 9.70 15.16
CA SER A 86 -2.95 10.80 14.31
C SER A 86 -1.44 10.72 14.07
N ALA A 87 -0.67 10.28 15.05
CA ALA A 87 0.77 10.02 14.89
C ALA A 87 1.03 8.88 13.88
N ASP A 88 0.31 7.76 14.00
CA ASP A 88 0.39 6.64 13.05
C ASP A 88 -0.02 7.04 11.63
N LEU A 89 -1.09 7.82 11.49
CA LEU A 89 -1.54 8.29 10.17
C LEU A 89 -0.51 9.24 9.54
N GLY A 90 0.19 10.04 10.35
CA GLY A 90 1.23 10.95 9.88
C GLY A 90 2.51 10.26 9.40
N THR A 91 2.81 9.04 9.88
CA THR A 91 3.94 8.24 9.40
C THR A 91 3.57 7.48 8.13
N LEU A 92 2.36 6.92 8.06
CA LEU A 92 1.87 6.20 6.89
C LEU A 92 1.74 7.08 5.64
N GLN A 93 1.34 8.36 5.80
CA GLN A 93 1.31 9.32 4.68
C GLN A 93 2.71 9.67 4.16
N ARG A 94 3.73 9.63 5.02
CA ARG A 94 5.13 9.87 4.61
C ARG A 94 5.68 8.68 3.84
N GLU A 95 5.31 7.47 4.23
CA GLU A 95 5.78 6.23 3.62
C GLU A 95 5.06 5.89 2.31
N ASN A 96 3.76 6.17 2.20
CA ASN A 96 2.99 6.01 0.95
C ASN A 96 3.07 7.23 0.02
N ARG A 97 3.88 8.26 0.35
CA ARG A 97 4.32 9.23 -0.65
C ARG A 97 5.35 8.53 -1.55
N ILE A 98 4.84 7.62 -2.39
CA ILE A 98 5.51 7.23 -3.62
C ILE A 98 5.94 8.52 -4.29
N GLU A 99 7.23 8.56 -4.61
CA GLU A 99 7.90 9.64 -5.30
C GLU A 99 7.02 10.13 -6.45
N GLU A 100 6.36 11.27 -6.21
CA GLU A 100 5.65 11.98 -7.25
C GLU A 100 6.63 12.21 -8.42
N PRO A 101 6.36 11.69 -9.65
CA PRO A 101 7.19 11.97 -10.83
C PRO A 101 7.27 13.47 -11.15
N THR A 102 6.52 14.28 -10.41
CA THR A 102 6.57 15.73 -10.35
C THR A 102 7.99 16.26 -10.09
N ARG A 103 8.83 15.65 -9.23
CA ARG A 103 10.22 16.14 -9.07
C ARG A 103 11.08 15.87 -10.30
N LEU A 104 10.93 14.69 -10.91
CA LEU A 104 11.70 14.33 -12.09
C LEU A 104 11.25 15.16 -13.31
N LYS A 105 9.94 15.40 -13.46
CA LYS A 105 9.40 16.30 -14.48
C LYS A 105 9.83 17.76 -14.24
N GLN A 106 9.88 18.21 -13.00
CA GLN A 106 10.31 19.57 -12.66
C GLN A 106 11.81 19.75 -12.92
N GLU A 107 12.66 18.79 -12.56
CA GLU A 107 14.10 18.84 -12.86
C GLU A 107 14.38 18.77 -14.37
N VAL A 108 13.61 17.99 -15.12
CA VAL A 108 13.75 17.88 -16.58
C VAL A 108 13.23 19.14 -17.26
N LEU A 109 12.09 19.68 -16.84
CA LEU A 109 11.53 20.92 -17.38
C LEU A 109 12.41 22.13 -17.05
N GLU A 110 12.95 22.20 -15.83
CA GLU A 110 13.90 23.23 -15.41
C GLU A 110 15.24 23.14 -16.17
N LYS A 111 15.68 21.94 -16.58
CA LYS A 111 16.86 21.77 -17.45
C LYS A 111 16.59 22.17 -18.90
N LEU A 112 15.35 22.07 -19.36
CA LEU A 112 14.94 22.42 -20.72
C LEU A 112 14.61 23.92 -20.87
N GLU A 113 14.14 24.57 -19.80
CA GLU A 113 13.75 25.98 -19.79
C GLU A 113 14.91 26.94 -19.53
N ARG A 114 16.11 26.47 -19.21
CA ARG A 114 17.29 27.33 -19.01
C ARG A 114 17.86 27.77 -20.37
N PRO A 115 17.72 29.03 -20.79
CA PRO A 115 18.59 29.57 -21.81
C PRO A 115 19.97 29.79 -21.16
N ASN A 116 21.03 29.44 -21.87
CA ASN A 116 22.45 29.64 -21.52
C ASN A 116 22.76 30.48 -20.25
N GLY A 117 23.34 29.84 -19.22
CA GLY A 117 24.43 30.45 -18.45
C GLY A 117 24.18 31.00 -17.03
N ALA A 118 23.03 30.80 -16.38
CA ALA A 118 22.87 31.27 -14.99
C ALA A 118 23.59 30.35 -13.96
N PRO A 119 24.47 30.88 -13.07
CA PRO A 119 25.13 30.08 -12.04
C PRO A 119 24.11 29.53 -11.03
N ARG A 120 24.33 28.30 -10.56
CA ARG A 120 23.52 27.71 -9.47
C ARG A 120 23.70 28.56 -8.20
N PRO A 121 22.63 28.86 -7.44
CA PRO A 121 22.79 29.35 -6.09
C PRO A 121 23.49 28.26 -5.28
N LEU A 122 24.59 28.61 -4.61
CA LEU A 122 25.29 27.70 -3.72
C LEU A 122 24.37 27.35 -2.54
N PRO A 123 24.35 26.08 -2.08
CA PRO A 123 23.57 25.70 -0.92
C PRO A 123 24.16 26.41 0.30
N ASN A 124 23.33 27.28 0.90
CA ASN A 124 23.52 28.06 2.12
C ASN A 124 24.85 27.83 2.86
N THR A 125 25.87 28.62 2.51
CA THR A 125 26.99 28.88 3.41
C THR A 125 26.47 29.80 4.50
N ALA A 126 26.31 29.24 5.70
CA ALA A 126 26.02 29.89 6.97
C ALA A 126 26.02 31.43 6.99
N GLU A 127 24.83 32.03 7.11
CA GLU A 127 24.67 33.37 7.70
C GLU A 127 23.96 33.22 9.07
N PRO A 128 24.69 33.40 10.17
CA PRO A 128 24.13 33.44 11.51
C PRO A 128 23.53 34.83 11.77
N SER A 129 22.31 35.05 11.30
CA SER A 129 21.53 36.23 11.69
C SER A 129 20.60 35.85 12.85
N ALA A 130 21.23 35.63 14.00
CA ALA A 130 20.54 35.48 15.28
C ALA A 130 19.81 36.79 15.64
N PRO A 131 18.56 36.74 16.14
CA PRO A 131 17.98 37.87 16.85
C PRO A 131 18.46 37.80 18.30
N LEU A 132 19.43 38.63 18.68
CA LEU A 132 19.72 38.92 20.08
C LEU A 132 19.75 40.44 20.24
N GLN A 133 18.62 41.02 20.62
CA GLN A 133 18.58 42.37 21.17
C GLN A 133 18.94 42.28 22.67
N PRO A 134 20.04 42.89 23.14
CA PRO A 134 20.30 43.05 24.56
C PRO A 134 19.47 44.20 25.15
N PRO A 135 19.18 44.18 26.46
CA PRO A 135 18.41 45.24 27.12
C PRO A 135 19.29 46.48 27.34
N VAL A 136 18.79 47.67 26.99
CA VAL A 136 19.48 48.93 27.34
C VAL A 136 18.49 49.92 27.97
N ARG A 137 18.71 50.17 29.26
CA ARG A 137 18.39 51.35 30.10
C ARG A 137 19.77 51.92 30.51
N PRO A 138 20.07 53.23 30.75
CA PRO A 138 19.30 54.42 31.20
C PRO A 138 19.47 55.62 30.20
N GLU A 139 18.96 56.86 30.33
CA GLU A 139 18.86 57.86 31.42
C GLU A 139 17.43 58.36 31.72
#